data_AF-A0A850T3B2-F1
#
_entry.id   AF-A0A850T3B2-F1
#
_cell.length_a   1.000
_cell.length_b   1.000
_cell.length_c   1.000
_cell.angle_alpha   90.00
_cell.angle_beta   90.00
_cell.angle_gamma   90.00
#
_symmetry.space_group_name_H-M   'P 1'
#
loop_
_entity.id
_entity.type
_entity.pdbx_description
1 polymer ?
#
loop_
_entity_poly.entity_id
_entity_poly.type
_entity_poly.pdbx_seq_one_letter_code
_entity_poly.pdbx_strand_id
1 'polypeptide(L)'
;MIFENDGKRFGEIMFGLAENYPGTNLSTNGLMMRFEAMKEFSIDQVGQAATKLLKTHRFNTMPTVGDFISTIDAASGNIPVEDRAEIEANKVLDHLHRHGKGVIPEFEDPITKHLMSTRWRYGSWASHVVEDELKWWHKDFVRAYRAHAVGAGVMNCLPDLSGLKQLTGKIGNWGKEVIHAN
;
A
#
# COMPACT_ATOMS: atom_id res chain seq x y z
N MET A 1 -12.41 -16.86 20.64
CA MET A 1 -11.37 -17.31 21.59
C MET A 1 -9.98 -17.41 20.93
N ILE A 2 -9.69 -16.60 19.89
CA ILE A 2 -8.41 -16.65 19.13
C ILE A 2 -7.37 -15.66 19.71
N PHE A 3 -7.82 -14.57 20.35
CA PHE A 3 -6.94 -13.49 20.82
C PHE A 3 -6.08 -13.81 22.05
N GLU A 4 -6.47 -14.76 22.92
CA GLU A 4 -5.71 -15.06 24.14
C GLU A 4 -4.39 -15.80 23.87
N ASN A 5 -4.34 -16.66 22.84
CA ASN A 5 -3.15 -17.46 22.53
C ASN A 5 -2.10 -16.64 21.78
N ASP A 6 -2.53 -15.77 20.87
CA ASP A 6 -1.63 -14.92 20.07
C ASP A 6 -0.92 -13.87 20.93
N GLY A 7 -1.61 -13.30 21.92
CA GLY A 7 -0.99 -12.36 22.87
C GLY A 7 0.12 -13.01 23.71
N LYS A 8 -0.08 -14.25 24.16
CA LYS A 8 0.95 -15.01 24.89
C LYS A 8 2.17 -15.27 24.02
N ARG A 9 1.95 -15.80 22.81
CA ARG A 9 3.02 -16.13 21.86
C ARG A 9 3.76 -14.89 21.39
N PHE A 10 3.05 -13.76 21.25
CA PHE A 10 3.66 -12.46 20.96
C PHE A 10 4.59 -12.02 22.09
N GLY A 11 4.14 -12.14 23.34
CA GLY A 11 4.97 -11.87 24.52
C GLY A 11 6.24 -12.72 24.50
N GLU A 12 6.12 -14.03 24.29
CA GLU A 12 7.26 -14.95 24.20
C GLU A 12 8.27 -14.53 23.13
N ILE A 13 7.80 -14.12 21.94
CA ILE A 13 8.66 -13.60 20.86
C ILE A 13 9.40 -12.33 21.31
N MET A 14 8.70 -11.37 21.92
CA MET A 14 9.29 -10.10 22.32
C MET A 14 10.28 -10.26 23.46
N PHE A 15 9.98 -11.10 24.46
CA PHE A 15 10.92 -11.43 25.53
C PHE A 15 12.15 -12.15 24.99
N GLY A 16 11.98 -13.16 24.13
CA GLY A 16 13.10 -13.88 23.52
C GLY A 16 13.99 -12.97 22.67
N LEU A 17 13.40 -12.00 21.95
CA LEU A 17 14.17 -10.99 21.22
C LEU A 17 14.92 -10.06 22.17
N ALA A 18 14.28 -9.61 23.26
CA ALA A 18 14.86 -8.68 24.23
C ALA A 18 16.11 -9.22 24.94
N GLU A 19 16.27 -10.54 25.06
CA GLU A 19 17.49 -11.18 25.60
C GLU A 19 18.78 -10.77 24.86
N ASN A 20 18.67 -10.29 23.62
CA ASN A 20 19.82 -9.85 22.82
C ASN A 20 20.17 -8.37 23.02
N TYR A 21 19.41 -7.65 23.86
CA TYR A 21 19.52 -6.21 24.05
C TYR A 21 19.59 -5.88 25.55
N PRO A 22 20.79 -5.95 26.17
CA PRO A 22 20.97 -5.68 27.59
C PRO A 22 20.40 -4.32 28.01
N GLY A 23 19.67 -4.28 29.12
CA GLY A 23 19.03 -3.06 29.62
C GLY A 23 17.67 -2.74 28.99
N THR A 24 17.18 -3.55 28.06
CA THR A 24 15.82 -3.44 27.53
C THR A 24 14.81 -3.81 28.62
N ASN A 25 13.84 -2.94 28.86
CA ASN A 25 12.77 -3.19 29.82
C ASN A 25 11.42 -3.21 29.10
N LEU A 26 10.75 -4.36 29.11
CA LEU A 26 9.46 -4.54 28.47
C LEU A 26 8.35 -4.38 29.50
N SER A 27 7.63 -3.26 29.44
CA SER A 27 6.42 -3.07 30.23
C SER A 27 5.21 -3.74 29.57
N THR A 28 4.23 -4.15 30.38
CA THR A 28 2.97 -4.72 29.88
C THR A 28 2.28 -3.78 28.89
N ASN A 29 2.19 -2.49 29.21
CA ASN A 29 1.59 -1.50 28.32
C ASN A 29 2.36 -1.36 27.00
N GLY A 30 3.71 -1.39 27.06
CA GLY A 30 4.55 -1.34 25.86
C GLY A 30 4.37 -2.56 24.96
N LEU A 31 4.25 -3.76 25.56
CA LEU A 31 3.95 -4.98 24.82
C LEU A 31 2.56 -4.94 24.18
N MET A 32 1.53 -4.48 24.90
CA MET A 32 0.18 -4.34 24.36
C MET A 32 0.13 -3.35 23.19
N MET A 33 0.83 -2.22 23.28
CA MET A 33 0.91 -1.26 22.17
C MET A 33 1.57 -1.87 20.93
N ARG A 34 2.65 -2.63 21.11
CA ARG A 34 3.32 -3.32 19.99
C ARG A 34 2.45 -4.41 19.38
N PHE A 35 1.75 -5.17 20.21
CA PHE A 35 0.80 -6.20 19.74
C PHE A 35 -0.33 -5.57 18.92
N GLU A 36 -0.95 -4.52 19.44
CA GLU A 36 -2.02 -3.79 18.73
C GLU A 36 -1.52 -3.22 17.39
N ALA A 37 -0.30 -2.68 17.35
CA ALA A 37 0.30 -2.12 16.14
C ALA A 37 0.65 -3.17 15.07
N MET A 38 0.69 -4.46 15.42
CA MET A 38 1.00 -5.57 14.50
C MET A 38 -0.15 -6.56 14.36
N LYS A 39 -1.35 -6.25 14.87
CA LYS A 39 -2.50 -7.17 14.89
C LYS A 39 -3.01 -7.59 13.51
N GLU A 40 -2.65 -6.85 12.47
CA GLU A 40 -2.99 -7.17 11.07
C GLU A 40 -2.12 -8.29 10.48
N PHE A 41 -0.98 -8.59 11.12
CA PHE A 41 -0.10 -9.68 10.74
C PHE A 41 -0.39 -10.92 11.59
N SER A 42 -0.27 -12.09 10.97
CA SER A 42 -0.32 -13.35 11.71
C SER A 42 0.85 -13.46 12.69
N ILE A 43 0.64 -14.15 13.81
CA ILE A 43 1.69 -14.36 14.80
C ILE A 43 2.92 -15.08 14.22
N ASP A 44 2.72 -15.94 13.21
CA ASP A 44 3.81 -16.61 12.52
C ASP A 44 4.64 -15.64 11.65
N GLN A 45 4.02 -14.65 10.99
CA GLN A 45 4.75 -13.58 10.29
C GLN A 45 5.59 -12.75 11.26
N VAL A 46 5.03 -12.40 12.42
CA VAL A 46 5.76 -11.68 13.48
C VAL A 46 6.94 -12.53 13.98
N GLY A 47 6.75 -13.83 14.20
CA GLY A 47 7.81 -14.74 14.62
C GLY A 47 8.94 -14.88 13.60
N GLN A 48 8.59 -14.95 12.30
CA GLN A 48 9.58 -14.98 11.22
C GLN A 48 10.36 -13.67 11.13
N ALA A 49 9.68 -12.52 11.26
CA ALA A 49 10.30 -11.21 11.27
C ALA A 49 11.25 -11.03 12.46
N ALA A 50 10.83 -11.44 13.67
CA ALA A 50 11.69 -11.44 14.85
C ALA A 50 12.95 -12.28 14.61
N THR A 51 12.80 -13.48 14.06
CA THR A 51 13.94 -14.37 13.77
C THR A 51 14.90 -13.77 12.74
N LYS A 52 14.38 -13.06 11.73
CA LYS A 52 15.21 -12.38 10.74
C LYS A 52 15.92 -11.18 11.35
N LEU A 53 15.20 -10.32 12.08
CA LEU A 53 15.78 -9.17 12.78
C LEU A 53 16.85 -9.58 13.78
N LEU A 54 16.64 -10.68 14.52
CA LEU A 54 17.65 -11.24 15.42
C LEU A 54 18.98 -11.55 14.69
N LYS A 55 18.93 -11.96 13.42
CA LYS A 55 20.11 -12.27 12.60
C LYS A 55 20.74 -11.04 11.94
N THR A 56 19.92 -10.03 11.62
CA THR A 56 20.33 -8.94 10.71
C THR A 56 20.42 -7.57 11.37
N HIS A 57 19.71 -7.33 12.47
CA HIS A 57 19.69 -6.05 13.17
C HIS A 57 21.05 -5.79 13.83
N ARG A 58 21.73 -4.72 13.42
CA ARG A 58 23.10 -4.40 13.84
C ARG A 58 23.19 -3.36 14.97
N PHE A 59 22.06 -2.85 15.44
CA PHE A 59 22.02 -1.85 16.50
C PHE A 59 21.95 -2.51 17.88
N ASN A 60 22.40 -1.78 18.89
CA ASN A 60 22.40 -2.21 20.29
C ASN A 60 21.04 -1.99 20.99
N THR A 61 20.07 -1.42 20.29
CA THR A 61 18.70 -1.23 20.75
C THR A 61 17.77 -2.27 20.13
N MET A 62 16.72 -2.64 20.86
CA MET A 62 15.71 -3.57 20.34
C MET A 62 15.04 -3.01 19.07
N PRO A 63 14.77 -3.84 18.05
CA PRO A 63 14.04 -3.42 16.86
C PRO A 63 12.70 -2.76 17.18
N THR A 64 12.37 -1.75 16.38
CA THR A 64 11.10 -1.03 16.44
C THR A 64 9.99 -1.81 15.74
N VAL A 65 8.73 -1.42 15.97
CA VAL A 65 7.61 -1.98 15.20
C VAL A 65 7.78 -1.73 13.69
N GLY A 66 8.33 -0.57 13.31
CA GLY A 66 8.62 -0.27 11.90
C GLY A 66 9.63 -1.23 11.27
N ASP A 67 10.64 -1.68 12.03
CA ASP A 67 11.60 -2.70 11.57
C ASP A 67 10.90 -4.05 11.31
N PHE A 68 9.96 -4.42 12.18
CA PHE A 68 9.14 -5.63 12.01
C PHE A 68 8.29 -5.55 10.74
N ILE A 69 7.51 -4.48 10.58
CA ILE A 69 6.64 -4.27 9.42
C ILE A 69 7.46 -4.31 8.12
N SER A 70 8.56 -3.56 8.06
CA SER A 70 9.46 -3.54 6.90
C SER A 70 10.02 -4.93 6.59
N THR A 71 10.32 -5.72 7.61
CA THR A 71 10.82 -7.09 7.46
C THR A 71 9.76 -8.05 6.93
N ILE A 72 8.52 -7.91 7.39
CA ILE A 72 7.37 -8.71 6.94
C ILE A 72 7.01 -8.37 5.50
N ASP A 73 6.97 -7.09 5.14
CA ASP A 73 6.69 -6.63 3.78
C ASP A 73 7.75 -7.15 2.80
N ALA A 74 9.03 -7.00 3.15
CA ALA A 74 10.14 -7.52 2.37
C ALA A 74 10.11 -9.06 2.22
N ALA A 75 9.63 -9.79 3.23
CA ALA A 75 9.50 -11.25 3.17
C ALA A 75 8.29 -11.71 2.34
N SER A 76 7.25 -10.90 2.27
CA SER A 76 6.03 -11.19 1.50
C SER A 76 6.21 -10.98 0.00
N GLY A 77 7.39 -10.51 -0.45
CA GLY A 77 7.61 -10.08 -1.84
C GLY A 77 6.80 -8.84 -2.21
N ASN A 78 6.17 -8.19 -1.22
CA ASN A 78 5.43 -6.96 -1.40
C ASN A 78 6.44 -5.83 -1.45
N ILE A 79 6.78 -5.43 -2.68
CA ILE A 79 7.54 -4.22 -2.93
C ILE A 79 6.73 -3.05 -2.35
N PRO A 80 7.31 -2.21 -1.46
CA PRO A 80 6.65 -1.02 -0.94
C PRO A 80 6.02 -0.21 -2.09
N VAL A 81 4.88 0.42 -1.84
CA VAL A 81 4.15 1.15 -2.90
C VAL A 81 5.04 2.21 -3.55
N GLU A 82 5.91 2.83 -2.76
CA GLU A 82 6.91 3.80 -3.19
C GLU A 82 7.87 3.19 -4.20
N ASP A 83 8.49 2.07 -3.87
CA ASP A 83 9.46 1.38 -4.71
C ASP A 83 8.78 0.80 -5.96
N ARG A 84 7.55 0.31 -5.82
CA ARG A 84 6.74 -0.17 -6.95
C ARG A 84 6.41 0.96 -7.91
N ALA A 85 6.03 2.13 -7.40
CA ALA A 85 5.75 3.30 -8.23
C ALA A 85 6.99 3.74 -9.05
N GLU A 86 8.16 3.73 -8.43
CA GLU A 86 9.45 4.03 -9.07
C GLU A 86 9.78 2.99 -10.15
N ILE A 87 9.64 1.70 -9.84
CA ILE A 87 9.87 0.61 -10.81
C ILE A 87 8.94 0.75 -12.01
N GLU A 88 7.65 0.99 -11.78
CA GLU A 88 6.66 1.14 -12.85
C GLU A 88 6.89 2.38 -13.71
N ALA A 89 7.28 3.52 -13.11
CA ALA A 89 7.68 4.71 -13.86
C ALA A 89 8.85 4.42 -14.80
N ASN A 90 9.86 3.71 -14.29
CA ASN A 90 11.04 3.34 -15.08
C ASN A 90 10.71 2.37 -16.21
N LYS A 91 9.79 1.41 -16.02
CA LYS A 91 9.32 0.52 -17.10
C LYS A 91 8.70 1.31 -18.26
N VAL A 92 7.90 2.33 -17.96
CA VAL A 92 7.30 3.20 -18.98
C VAL A 92 8.38 3.96 -19.76
N LEU A 93 9.36 4.54 -19.06
CA LEU A 93 10.46 5.27 -19.68
C LEU A 93 11.36 4.36 -20.51
N ASP A 94 11.70 3.19 -20.00
CA ASP A 94 12.47 2.18 -20.71
C ASP A 94 11.77 1.78 -22.02
N HIS A 95 10.46 1.56 -21.98
CA HIS A 95 9.70 1.24 -23.18
C HIS A 95 9.73 2.42 -24.18
N LEU A 96 9.56 3.66 -23.69
CA LEU A 96 9.68 4.86 -24.52
C LEU A 96 11.06 4.96 -25.18
N HIS A 97 12.14 4.73 -24.45
CA HIS A 97 13.49 4.78 -24.99
C HIS A 97 13.76 3.68 -26.02
N ARG A 98 13.25 2.45 -25.80
CA ARG A 98 13.50 1.31 -26.69
C ARG A 98 12.65 1.33 -27.96
N HIS A 99 11.39 1.72 -27.84
CA HIS A 99 10.40 1.55 -28.92
C HIS A 99 9.79 2.87 -29.41
N GLY A 100 9.97 3.96 -28.65
CA GLY A 100 9.35 5.25 -28.95
C GLY A 100 7.82 5.19 -28.92
N LYS A 101 7.19 6.20 -29.51
CA LYS A 101 5.73 6.32 -29.59
C LYS A 101 5.03 5.28 -30.48
N GLY A 102 5.79 4.61 -31.35
CA GLY A 102 5.24 3.76 -32.42
C GLY A 102 4.66 2.43 -31.92
N VAL A 103 5.00 2.04 -30.69
CA VAL A 103 4.57 0.78 -30.09
C VAL A 103 3.90 1.08 -28.75
N ILE A 104 2.60 0.78 -28.65
CA ILE A 104 1.86 0.96 -27.40
C ILE A 104 2.21 -0.22 -26.47
N PRO A 105 2.79 0.04 -25.28
CA PRO A 105 3.07 -1.00 -24.30
C PRO A 105 1.80 -1.59 -23.69
N GLU A 106 1.84 -2.88 -23.40
CA GLU A 106 0.88 -3.52 -22.51
C GLU A 106 1.45 -3.54 -21.08
N PHE A 107 0.78 -2.84 -20.16
CA PHE A 107 1.19 -2.78 -18.76
C PHE A 107 0.45 -3.84 -17.94
N GLU A 108 1.21 -4.69 -17.24
CA GLU A 108 0.68 -5.70 -16.33
C GLU A 108 0.15 -5.07 -15.03
N ASP A 109 0.81 -4.02 -14.55
CA ASP A 109 0.39 -3.31 -13.34
C ASP A 109 -0.94 -2.56 -13.59
N PRO A 110 -1.98 -2.81 -12.78
CA PRO A 110 -3.30 -2.23 -13.01
C PRO A 110 -3.33 -0.71 -12.81
N ILE A 111 -2.49 -0.16 -11.92
CA ILE A 111 -2.42 1.29 -11.67
C ILE A 111 -1.68 1.96 -12.82
N THR A 112 -0.54 1.42 -13.25
CA THR A 112 0.19 1.88 -14.43
C THR A 112 -0.70 1.85 -15.66
N LYS A 113 -1.41 0.73 -15.90
CA LYS A 113 -2.36 0.57 -17.00
C LYS A 113 -3.46 1.63 -16.95
N HIS A 114 -4.03 1.88 -15.76
CA HIS A 114 -5.04 2.91 -15.59
C HIS A 114 -4.48 4.31 -15.92
N LEU A 115 -3.37 4.70 -15.29
CA LEU A 115 -2.77 6.03 -15.47
C LEU A 115 -2.34 6.29 -16.92
N MET A 116 -1.77 5.27 -17.58
CA MET A 116 -1.31 5.37 -18.96
C MET A 116 -2.42 5.23 -20.00
N SER A 117 -3.64 4.83 -19.61
CA SER A 117 -4.82 4.81 -20.48
C SER A 117 -5.76 6.00 -20.25
N THR A 118 -5.75 6.62 -19.07
CA THR A 118 -6.64 7.74 -18.73
C THR A 118 -5.92 9.08 -18.73
N ARG A 119 -4.94 9.26 -17.83
CA ARG A 119 -4.30 10.54 -17.53
C ARG A 119 -3.29 10.95 -18.60
N TRP A 120 -2.33 10.08 -18.90
CA TRP A 120 -1.27 10.40 -19.87
C TRP A 120 -1.58 9.90 -21.27
N ARG A 121 -2.32 8.79 -21.42
CA ARG A 121 -2.62 8.16 -22.71
C ARG A 121 -1.35 7.95 -23.52
N TYR A 122 -0.68 6.81 -23.32
CA TYR A 122 0.69 6.55 -23.80
C TYR A 122 1.02 7.15 -25.18
N GLY A 123 0.23 6.85 -26.22
CA GLY A 123 0.51 7.34 -27.57
C GLY A 123 0.47 8.87 -27.72
N SER A 124 -0.42 9.55 -27.02
CA SER A 124 -0.49 11.01 -27.02
C SER A 124 0.68 11.60 -26.24
N TRP A 125 0.93 11.11 -25.02
CA TRP A 125 2.03 11.61 -24.20
C TRP A 125 3.39 11.37 -24.86
N ALA A 126 3.67 10.16 -25.33
CA ALA A 126 4.93 9.79 -25.99
C ALA A 126 5.19 10.57 -27.30
N SER A 127 4.15 11.15 -27.90
CA SER A 127 4.29 11.98 -29.11
C SER A 127 4.75 13.40 -28.84
N HIS A 128 4.57 13.90 -27.61
CA HIS A 128 4.78 15.31 -27.26
C HIS A 128 5.85 15.51 -26.17
N VAL A 129 6.13 14.47 -25.36
CA VAL A 129 7.09 14.58 -24.27
C VAL A 129 8.50 14.80 -24.80
N VAL A 130 9.20 15.77 -24.23
CA VAL A 130 10.62 16.03 -24.52
C VAL A 130 11.50 15.51 -23.38
N GLU A 131 12.76 15.22 -23.68
CA GLU A 131 13.67 14.55 -22.75
C GLU A 131 13.85 15.30 -21.42
N ASP A 132 13.92 16.64 -21.47
CA ASP A 132 14.03 17.50 -20.29
C ASP A 132 12.82 17.44 -19.34
N GLU A 133 11.65 17.02 -19.84
CA GLU A 133 10.41 16.88 -19.07
C GLU A 133 10.29 15.52 -18.40
N LEU A 134 11.07 14.51 -18.82
CA LEU A 134 10.94 13.14 -18.30
C LEU A 134 11.17 13.06 -16.79
N LYS A 135 12.09 13.87 -16.25
CA LYS A 135 12.33 13.95 -14.80
C LYS A 135 11.11 14.47 -14.02
N TRP A 136 10.34 15.38 -14.62
CA TRP A 136 9.15 15.95 -14.00
C TRP A 136 7.96 15.01 -14.15
N TRP A 137 7.82 14.43 -15.34
CA TRP A 137 6.85 13.38 -15.59
C TRP A 137 7.03 12.21 -14.62
N HIS A 138 8.26 11.77 -14.39
CA HIS A 138 8.57 10.68 -13.47
C HIS A 138 8.08 11.00 -12.05
N LYS A 139 8.38 12.20 -11.53
CA LYS A 139 7.90 12.64 -10.21
C LYS A 139 6.37 12.69 -10.14
N ASP A 140 5.72 13.19 -11.18
CA ASP A 140 4.27 13.28 -11.26
C ASP A 140 3.60 11.90 -11.38
N PHE A 141 4.20 10.98 -12.11
CA PHE A 141 3.76 9.60 -12.23
C PHE A 141 3.82 8.91 -10.87
N VAL A 142 4.97 8.96 -10.19
CA VAL A 142 5.15 8.35 -8.85
C VAL A 142 4.12 8.91 -7.86
N ARG A 143 3.89 10.23 -7.88
CA ARG A 143 2.87 10.87 -7.03
C ARG A 143 1.44 10.38 -7.35
N ALA A 144 1.07 10.33 -8.63
CA ALA A 144 -0.26 9.87 -9.05
C ALA A 144 -0.47 8.37 -8.73
N TYR A 145 0.56 7.55 -8.93
CA TYR A 145 0.56 6.14 -8.60
C TYR A 145 0.28 5.93 -7.11
N ARG A 146 1.02 6.62 -6.22
CA ARG A 146 0.82 6.55 -4.78
C ARG A 146 -0.60 6.96 -4.38
N ALA A 147 -1.11 8.04 -4.96
CA ALA A 147 -2.48 8.48 -4.70
C ALA A 147 -3.52 7.42 -5.09
N HIS A 148 -3.33 6.74 -6.23
CA HIS A 148 -4.20 5.63 -6.65
C HIS A 148 -4.06 4.39 -5.77
N ALA A 149 -2.84 4.03 -5.36
CA ALA A 149 -2.60 2.90 -4.48
C ALA A 149 -3.27 3.12 -3.10
N VAL A 150 -3.17 4.33 -2.56
CA VAL A 150 -3.90 4.71 -1.33
C VAL A 150 -5.41 4.70 -1.56
N GLY A 151 -5.90 5.25 -2.68
CA GLY A 151 -7.34 5.23 -3.02
C GLY A 151 -7.92 3.82 -3.19
N ALA A 152 -7.15 2.89 -3.77
CA ALA A 152 -7.50 1.48 -3.87
C ALA A 152 -7.49 0.79 -2.50
N GLY A 153 -6.57 1.15 -1.61
CA GLY A 153 -6.57 0.71 -0.21
C GLY A 153 -7.76 1.26 0.59
N VAL A 154 -8.14 2.52 0.39
CA VAL A 154 -9.29 3.17 1.03
C VAL A 154 -10.63 2.62 0.53
N MET A 155 -10.71 2.10 -0.70
CA MET A 155 -11.91 1.39 -1.18
C MET A 155 -12.21 0.10 -0.42
N ASN A 156 -11.22 -0.48 0.27
CA ASN A 156 -11.43 -1.59 1.21
C ASN A 156 -11.88 -1.11 2.61
N CYS A 157 -11.81 0.21 2.88
CA CYS A 157 -12.18 0.85 4.15
C CYS A 157 -13.49 1.65 4.07
N LEU A 158 -14.01 1.88 2.85
CA LEU A 158 -15.26 2.59 2.63
C LEU A 158 -16.44 1.61 2.78
N PRO A 159 -17.48 1.93 3.56
CA PRO A 159 -18.67 1.10 3.59
C PRO A 159 -19.27 1.01 2.19
N ASP A 160 -19.71 -0.19 1.85
CA ASP A 160 -20.30 -0.57 0.56
C ASP A 160 -21.16 0.55 -0.04
N LEU A 161 -20.70 1.08 -1.18
CA LEU A 161 -21.35 2.18 -1.93
C LEU A 161 -22.67 1.72 -2.59
N SER A 162 -23.11 0.47 -2.39
CA SER A 162 -24.44 -0.02 -2.79
C SER A 162 -25.58 0.88 -2.24
N GLY A 163 -25.39 1.51 -1.09
CA GLY A 163 -26.36 2.46 -0.51
C GLY A 163 -26.56 3.75 -1.32
N LEU A 164 -25.56 4.24 -2.06
CA LEU A 164 -25.68 5.46 -2.87
C LEU A 164 -26.50 5.26 -4.14
N LYS A 165 -26.55 4.03 -4.67
CA LYS A 165 -27.46 3.68 -5.78
C LYS A 165 -28.92 3.70 -5.34
N GLN A 166 -29.23 3.43 -4.06
CA GLN A 166 -30.61 3.51 -3.55
C GLN A 166 -31.08 4.96 -3.34
N LEU A 167 -30.17 5.89 -2.99
CA LEU A 167 -30.49 7.30 -2.80
C LEU A 167 -30.75 8.03 -4.13
N THR A 168 -30.00 7.70 -5.17
CA THR A 168 -30.18 8.28 -6.51
C THR A 168 -31.51 7.84 -7.16
N GLY A 169 -31.97 6.62 -6.89
CA GLY A 169 -33.30 6.14 -7.33
C GLY A 169 -34.48 6.85 -6.64
N LYS A 170 -34.31 7.30 -5.38
CA LYS A 170 -35.36 8.03 -4.65
C LYS A 170 -35.50 9.47 -5.10
N ILE A 171 -34.42 10.16 -5.45
CA ILE A 171 -34.45 11.58 -5.86
C ILE A 171 -35.19 11.77 -7.20
N GLY A 172 -35.14 10.80 -8.10
CA GLY A 172 -35.85 10.85 -9.39
C GLY A 172 -37.38 10.72 -9.30
N ASN A 173 -37.94 10.35 -8.14
CA ASN A 173 -39.36 10.07 -8.00
C ASN A 173 -40.17 11.22 -7.36
N TRP A 174 -39.52 12.25 -6.84
CA TRP A 174 -40.20 13.43 -6.26
C TRP A 174 -40.68 14.43 -7.32
N GLY A 175 -40.28 14.26 -8.58
CA GLY A 175 -40.66 15.16 -9.69
C GLY A 175 -41.89 14.73 -10.49
N LYS A 176 -42.53 13.59 -10.18
CA LYS A 176 -43.65 13.05 -10.97
C LYS A 176 -45.03 13.14 -10.29
N GLU A 177 -45.11 13.50 -9.01
CA GLU A 177 -46.39 13.61 -8.29
C GLU A 177 -46.97 15.03 -8.22
N VAL A 178 -46.30 16.06 -8.77
CA VAL A 178 -46.79 17.46 -8.67
C VAL A 178 -47.52 17.96 -9.93
N ILE A 179 -47.65 17.12 -10.96
CA ILE A 179 -48.51 17.40 -12.12
C ILE A 179 -49.76 16.56 -11.96
N HIS A 180 -50.90 17.21 -11.68
CA HIS A 180 -52.29 16.75 -11.54
C HIS A 180 -52.91 17.00 -10.15
N ALA A 181 -53.02 18.27 -9.75
CA ALA A 181 -54.13 18.72 -8.92
C ALA A 181 -54.40 20.23 -9.14
N ASN A 182 -55.54 20.48 -9.80
CA ASN A 182 -56.25 21.74 -10.05
C ASN A 182 -55.64 22.79 -10.98
#